data_AF-K1U272-F1
#
_entry.id   AF-K1U272-F1
#
_cell.length_a   1.000
_cell.length_b   1.000
_cell.length_c   1.000
_cell.angle_alpha   90.00
_cell.angle_beta   90.00
_cell.angle_gamma   90.00
#
_symmetry.space_group_name_H-M   'P 1'
#
loop_
_entity.id
_entity.type
_entity.pdbx_description
1 polymer ?
#
loop_
_entity_poly.entity_id
_entity_poly.type
_entity_poly.pdbx_seq_one_letter_code
_entity_poly.pdbx_strand_id
1 'polypeptide(L)'
;MPNTHGESQAATGAAASNLDLYQVNSTYYSALGCNDQHYLAARAVQFFLPGVPQVYYVGALAGRNDMELLRRTNNGRDINRHYYSTAEIDENLERPVVKALNALAKFRNELSAFDGEFSYEVDGDTSITFRWTAADGASTAALTFEP
;
A
#
# COMPACT_ATOMS: atom_id res chain seq x y z
N MET A 1 3.79 14.32 -11.22
CA MET A 1 2.73 13.88 -10.30
C MET A 1 2.56 14.94 -9.22
N PRO A 2 1.39 15.61 -9.08
CA PRO A 2 1.18 16.69 -8.11
C PRO A 2 1.30 16.21 -6.65
N ASN A 3 0.94 14.96 -6.36
CA ASN A 3 0.88 14.42 -4.99
C ASN A 3 2.23 14.31 -4.28
N THR A 4 3.34 14.18 -5.02
CA THR A 4 4.68 14.05 -4.42
C THR A 4 5.45 15.37 -4.45
N HIS A 5 4.82 16.49 -4.80
CA HIS A 5 5.47 17.82 -4.86
C HIS A 5 6.82 17.85 -5.62
N GLY A 6 6.95 17.06 -6.69
CA GLY A 6 8.17 16.97 -7.50
C GLY A 6 9.19 15.91 -7.08
N GLU A 7 9.05 15.26 -5.91
CA GLU A 7 9.97 14.23 -5.43
C GLU A 7 10.11 13.05 -6.40
N SER A 8 9.00 12.46 -6.84
CA SER A 8 9.02 11.36 -7.82
C SER A 8 9.62 11.75 -9.16
N GLN A 9 9.53 13.02 -9.57
CA GLN A 9 10.14 13.51 -10.81
C GLN A 9 11.67 13.52 -10.71
N ALA A 10 12.23 13.84 -9.54
CA ALA A 10 13.66 13.80 -9.30
C ALA A 10 14.25 12.37 -9.32
N ALA A 11 13.42 11.36 -9.09
CA ALA A 11 13.85 9.96 -9.04
C ALA A 11 13.59 9.17 -10.34
N THR A 12 12.66 9.62 -11.19
CA THR A 12 12.13 8.83 -12.32
C THR A 12 12.87 9.11 -13.63
N GLY A 13 12.97 8.09 -14.49
CA GLY A 13 13.48 8.24 -15.85
C GLY A 13 14.95 8.65 -15.89
N ALA A 14 15.27 9.64 -16.72
CA ALA A 14 16.64 10.14 -16.87
C ALA A 14 17.11 11.04 -15.70
N ALA A 15 16.24 11.35 -14.73
CA ALA A 15 16.58 12.22 -13.60
C ALA A 15 17.52 11.54 -12.58
N ALA A 16 17.60 10.21 -12.58
CA ALA A 16 18.49 9.42 -11.74
C ALA A 16 18.96 8.15 -12.50
N SER A 17 19.92 7.42 -11.93
CA SER A 17 20.33 6.13 -12.49
C SER A 17 19.17 5.13 -12.35
N ASN A 18 18.65 4.67 -13.49
CA ASN A 18 17.50 3.77 -13.57
C ASN A 18 17.74 2.67 -14.62
N LEU A 19 17.38 1.44 -14.29
CA LEU A 19 17.35 0.32 -15.23
C LEU A 19 16.07 0.33 -16.09
N ASP A 20 14.97 0.85 -15.54
CA ASP A 20 13.70 1.00 -16.23
C ASP A 20 13.32 2.48 -16.24
N LEU A 21 13.24 3.07 -17.43
CA LEU A 21 12.98 4.50 -17.63
C LEU A 21 11.50 4.88 -17.47
N TYR A 22 10.60 3.90 -17.48
CA TYR A 22 9.15 4.14 -17.52
C TYR A 22 8.43 3.89 -16.19
N GLN A 23 9.11 3.28 -15.22
CA GLN A 23 8.59 3.14 -13.87
C GLN A 23 8.69 4.45 -13.10
N VAL A 24 7.60 4.86 -12.45
CA VAL A 24 7.60 6.00 -11.53
C VAL A 24 8.20 5.57 -10.19
N ASN A 25 9.33 6.18 -9.83
CA ASN A 25 9.99 5.94 -8.55
C ASN A 25 9.36 6.81 -7.47
N SER A 26 8.63 6.18 -6.55
CA SER A 26 8.02 6.78 -5.36
C SER A 26 7.69 5.66 -4.37
N THR A 27 7.61 5.97 -3.07
CA THR A 27 6.84 5.10 -2.18
C THR A 27 5.36 5.20 -2.52
N TYR A 28 4.63 4.12 -2.29
CA TYR A 28 3.19 4.08 -2.58
C TYR A 28 2.40 5.05 -1.69
N TYR A 29 2.81 5.20 -0.43
CA TYR A 29 2.20 6.15 0.51
C TYR A 29 2.41 7.60 0.06
N SER A 30 3.62 7.98 -0.36
CA SER A 30 3.87 9.31 -0.94
C SER A 30 3.14 9.53 -2.27
N ALA A 31 3.00 8.50 -3.12
CA ALA A 31 2.25 8.61 -4.37
C ALA A 31 0.75 8.96 -4.15
N LEU A 32 0.20 8.51 -3.02
CA LEU A 32 -1.15 8.87 -2.56
C LEU A 32 -1.20 10.19 -1.77
N GLY A 33 -0.14 10.99 -1.81
CA GLY A 33 -0.06 12.27 -1.10
C GLY A 33 0.02 12.12 0.41
N CYS A 34 0.52 10.98 0.90
CA CYS A 34 0.54 10.62 2.33
C CYS A 34 -0.85 10.66 2.99
N ASN A 35 -1.91 10.39 2.22
CA ASN A 35 -3.26 10.32 2.75
C ASN A 35 -3.53 8.93 3.36
N ASP A 36 -3.73 8.88 4.68
CA ASP A 36 -3.93 7.65 5.43
C ASP A 36 -5.15 6.85 4.98
N GLN A 37 -6.28 7.53 4.72
CA GLN A 37 -7.52 6.88 4.29
C GLN A 37 -7.35 6.26 2.90
N HIS A 38 -6.76 7.00 1.96
CA HIS A 38 -6.52 6.47 0.62
C HIS A 38 -5.54 5.29 0.66
N TYR A 39 -4.52 5.35 1.52
CA TYR A 39 -3.56 4.26 1.66
C TYR A 39 -4.18 3.00 2.25
N LEU A 40 -4.99 3.13 3.30
CA LEU A 40 -5.70 2.01 3.90
C LEU A 40 -6.76 1.44 2.96
N ALA A 41 -7.50 2.28 2.23
CA ALA A 41 -8.45 1.83 1.22
C ALA A 41 -7.75 1.02 0.12
N ALA A 42 -6.62 1.50 -0.41
CA ALA A 42 -5.84 0.77 -1.41
C ALA A 42 -5.35 -0.60 -0.88
N ARG A 43 -4.94 -0.68 0.39
CA ARG A 43 -4.56 -1.96 1.03
C ARG A 43 -5.75 -2.88 1.27
N ALA A 44 -6.90 -2.34 1.65
CA ALA A 44 -8.12 -3.12 1.81
C ALA A 44 -8.55 -3.73 0.48
N VAL A 45 -8.57 -2.95 -0.61
CA VAL A 45 -8.84 -3.47 -1.95
C VAL A 45 -7.82 -4.56 -2.33
N GLN A 46 -6.53 -4.33 -2.10
CA GLN A 46 -5.50 -5.34 -2.35
C GLN A 46 -5.75 -6.65 -1.59
N PHE A 47 -6.18 -6.59 -0.32
CA PHE A 47 -6.39 -7.77 0.52
C PHE A 47 -7.69 -8.51 0.19
N PHE A 48 -8.71 -7.80 -0.30
CA PHE A 48 -9.99 -8.37 -0.68
C PHE A 48 -9.99 -8.98 -2.08
N LEU A 49 -9.02 -8.67 -2.95
CA LEU A 49 -8.90 -9.33 -4.25
C LEU A 49 -8.32 -10.75 -4.10
N PRO A 50 -8.74 -11.72 -4.94
CA PRO A 50 -8.16 -13.06 -4.97
C PRO A 50 -6.65 -13.04 -5.23
N GLY A 51 -5.90 -13.72 -4.35
CA GLY A 51 -4.45 -13.80 -4.41
C GLY A 51 -3.80 -13.76 -3.03
N VAL A 52 -2.49 -14.02 -2.99
CA VAL A 52 -1.70 -13.88 -1.77
C VAL A 52 -1.18 -12.44 -1.69
N PRO A 53 -1.66 -11.61 -0.76
CA PRO A 53 -1.24 -10.21 -0.69
C PRO A 53 0.20 -10.10 -0.21
N GLN A 54 0.98 -9.24 -0.88
CA GLN A 54 2.33 -8.89 -0.47
C GLN A 54 2.39 -7.40 -0.09
N VAL A 55 3.03 -7.11 1.05
CA VAL A 55 3.26 -5.76 1.54
C VAL A 55 4.77 -5.53 1.63
N TYR A 56 5.27 -4.61 0.80
CA TYR A 56 6.67 -4.20 0.84
C TYR A 56 6.98 -3.43 2.14
N TYR A 57 8.18 -3.62 2.72
CA TYR A 57 8.50 -3.14 4.07
C TYR A 57 8.36 -1.62 4.25
N VAL A 58 8.73 -0.81 3.26
CA VAL A 58 8.52 0.65 3.29
C VAL A 58 7.01 0.96 3.38
N GLY A 59 6.19 0.20 2.65
CA GLY A 59 4.74 0.30 2.75
C GLY A 59 4.19 -0.21 4.09
N ALA A 60 4.75 -1.27 4.66
CA ALA A 60 4.33 -1.78 5.98
C ALA A 60 4.45 -0.71 7.07
N LEU A 61 5.41 0.21 6.94
CA LEU A 61 5.63 1.34 7.84
C LEU A 61 5.04 2.66 7.32
N ALA A 62 4.21 2.64 6.27
CA ALA A 62 3.67 3.84 5.61
C ALA A 62 4.76 4.90 5.37
N GLY A 63 5.90 4.46 4.83
CA GLY A 63 7.10 5.25 4.62
C GLY A 63 6.96 6.26 3.49
N ARG A 64 7.57 7.42 3.67
CA ARG A 64 7.63 8.49 2.66
C ARG A 64 8.87 8.34 1.77
N ASN A 65 8.89 9.07 0.67
CA ASN A 65 10.05 9.19 -0.21
C ASN A 65 11.32 9.58 0.56
N ASP A 66 12.38 8.81 0.37
CA ASP A 66 13.69 9.10 0.93
C ASP A 66 14.54 9.93 -0.04
N MET A 67 14.40 11.25 0.07
CA MET A 67 15.15 12.21 -0.73
C MET A 67 16.61 12.32 -0.31
N GLU A 68 16.96 11.94 0.92
CA GLU A 68 18.34 11.95 1.37
C GLU A 68 19.12 10.81 0.73
N LEU A 69 18.60 9.59 0.83
CA LEU A 69 19.23 8.41 0.24
C LEU A 69 19.31 8.53 -1.28
N LEU A 70 18.26 9.05 -1.93
CA LEU A 70 18.31 9.35 -3.36
C LEU A 70 19.46 10.30 -3.71
N ARG A 71 19.62 11.42 -2.99
CA ARG A 71 20.71 12.37 -3.24
C ARG A 71 22.10 11.77 -3.01
N ARG A 72 22.24 10.90 -2.00
CA ARG A 72 23.50 10.24 -1.65
C ARG A 72 23.92 9.19 -2.67
N THR A 73 22.97 8.47 -3.26
CA THR A 73 23.23 7.30 -4.12
C THR A 73 23.07 7.60 -5.60
N ASN A 74 22.27 8.60 -5.95
CA ASN A 74 21.81 8.92 -7.31
C ASN A 74 21.12 7.74 -8.04
N ASN A 75 20.62 6.75 -7.29
CA ASN A 75 19.86 5.62 -7.80
C ASN A 75 18.36 5.88 -7.57
N GLY A 76 17.60 5.98 -8.66
CA GLY A 76 16.21 6.42 -8.62
C GLY A 76 15.32 5.59 -7.70
N ARG A 77 15.55 4.28 -7.64
CA ARG A 77 14.75 3.36 -6.83
C ARG A 77 15.00 3.50 -5.33
N ASP A 78 16.11 4.12 -4.94
CA ASP A 78 16.46 4.25 -3.52
C ASP A 78 15.56 5.26 -2.80
N ILE A 79 14.78 6.08 -3.53
CA ILE A 79 13.68 6.88 -2.97
C ILE A 79 12.63 6.03 -2.22
N ASN A 80 12.51 4.74 -2.56
CA ASN A 80 11.59 3.79 -1.94
C ASN A 80 12.36 2.62 -1.29
N ARG A 81 13.55 2.88 -0.74
CA ARG A 81 14.39 1.86 -0.08
C ARG A 81 15.07 2.37 1.19
N HIS A 82 14.33 3.15 1.98
CA HIS A 82 14.84 3.71 3.23
C HIS A 82 15.39 2.63 4.17
N TYR A 83 16.52 2.91 4.81
CA TYR A 83 17.14 2.00 5.77
C TYR A 83 16.61 2.27 7.18
N TYR A 84 15.57 1.55 7.56
CA TYR A 84 14.96 1.68 8.88
C TYR A 84 15.86 1.12 10.00
N SER A 85 16.08 1.93 11.03
CA SER A 85 16.64 1.45 12.31
C SER A 85 15.54 0.84 13.19
N THR A 86 15.90 0.02 14.18
CA THR A 86 14.92 -0.53 15.14
C THR A 86 14.13 0.57 15.85
N ALA A 87 14.80 1.64 16.29
CA ALA A 87 14.14 2.76 16.97
C ALA A 87 13.11 3.45 16.07
N GLU A 88 13.43 3.62 14.78
CA GLU A 88 12.50 4.21 13.81
C GLU A 88 11.32 3.27 13.50
N ILE A 89 11.54 1.96 13.50
CA ILE A 89 10.46 0.97 13.37
C ILE A 89 9.50 1.13 14.56
N ASP A 90 10.01 1.16 15.78
CA ASP A 90 9.20 1.31 16.99
C ASP A 90 8.39 2.62 16.96
N GLU A 91 9.01 3.73 16.53
CA GLU A 91 8.30 4.99 16.34
C GLU A 91 7.19 4.90 15.27
N ASN A 92 7.46 4.27 14.13
CA ASN A 92 6.48 4.16 13.05
C ASN A 92 5.33 3.20 13.42
N LEU A 93 5.59 2.17 14.23
CA LEU A 93 4.57 1.27 14.74
C LEU A 93 3.55 2.00 15.63
N GLU A 94 3.90 3.15 16.20
CA GLU A 94 2.97 3.95 16.98
C GLU A 94 1.97 4.75 16.14
N ARG A 95 2.26 4.97 14.85
CA ARG A 95 1.40 5.76 13.95
C ARG A 95 0.04 5.10 13.71
N PRO A 96 -1.08 5.84 13.75
CA PRO A 96 -2.42 5.28 13.54
C PRO A 96 -2.58 4.49 12.24
N VAL A 97 -2.04 5.00 11.13
CA VAL A 97 -2.10 4.32 9.82
C VAL A 97 -1.38 2.97 9.81
N VAL A 98 -0.25 2.85 10.52
CA VAL A 98 0.52 1.60 10.60
C VAL A 98 -0.19 0.60 11.50
N LYS A 99 -0.74 1.05 12.64
CA LYS A 99 -1.59 0.22 13.51
C LYS A 99 -2.80 -0.32 12.76
N ALA A 100 -3.48 0.53 11.99
CA ALA A 100 -4.62 0.13 11.18
C ALA A 100 -4.24 -0.88 10.09
N LEU A 101 -3.12 -0.67 9.39
CA LEU A 101 -2.61 -1.64 8.41
C LEU A 101 -2.29 -2.99 9.05
N ASN A 102 -1.64 -2.99 10.22
CA ASN A 102 -1.34 -4.22 10.97
C ASN A 102 -2.62 -4.95 11.40
N ALA A 103 -3.64 -4.21 11.86
CA ALA A 103 -4.94 -4.80 12.23
C ALA A 103 -5.65 -5.39 10.99
N LEU A 104 -5.62 -4.68 9.87
CA LEU A 104 -6.19 -5.14 8.60
C LEU A 104 -5.48 -6.41 8.07
N ALA A 105 -4.15 -6.48 8.20
CA ALA A 105 -3.38 -7.67 7.83
C ALA A 105 -3.72 -8.88 8.71
N LYS A 106 -3.85 -8.69 10.04
CA LYS A 106 -4.32 -9.74 10.94
C LYS A 106 -5.72 -10.22 10.58
N PHE A 107 -6.65 -9.29 10.37
CA PHE A 107 -8.00 -9.60 9.90
C PHE A 107 -7.99 -10.46 8.63
N ARG A 108 -7.17 -10.09 7.63
CA ARG A 108 -7.02 -10.84 6.37
C ARG A 108 -6.43 -12.24 6.56
N ASN A 109 -5.57 -12.43 7.56
CA ASN A 109 -4.90 -13.71 7.83
C ASN A 109 -5.73 -14.65 8.70
N GLU A 110 -6.59 -14.12 9.56
CA GLU A 110 -7.28 -14.89 10.60
C GLU A 110 -8.72 -15.27 10.23
N LEU A 111 -9.36 -14.52 9.33
CA LEU A 111 -10.75 -14.78 8.97
C LEU A 111 -10.84 -15.86 7.87
N SER A 112 -11.45 -17.00 8.19
CA SER A 112 -11.65 -18.14 7.28
C SER A 112 -12.46 -17.82 6.02
N ALA A 113 -13.19 -16.71 5.99
CA ALA A 113 -13.94 -16.27 4.81
C ALA A 113 -13.02 -16.15 3.58
N PHE A 114 -11.77 -15.70 3.78
CA PHE A 114 -10.81 -15.47 2.70
C PHE A 114 -10.24 -16.76 2.08
N ASP A 115 -10.55 -17.93 2.63
CA ASP A 115 -10.26 -19.25 2.05
C ASP A 115 -11.46 -19.85 1.31
N GLY A 116 -12.58 -19.11 1.25
CA GLY A 116 -13.84 -19.55 0.64
C GLY A 116 -14.08 -19.03 -0.77
N GLU A 117 -15.33 -18.69 -1.05
CA GLU A 117 -15.78 -18.20 -2.35
C GLU A 117 -15.77 -16.68 -2.41
N PHE A 118 -15.17 -16.14 -3.47
CA PHE A 118 -15.14 -14.72 -3.77
C PHE A 118 -16.26 -14.33 -4.74
N SER A 119 -16.89 -13.18 -4.50
CA SER A 119 -17.77 -12.51 -5.45
C SER A 119 -17.57 -10.99 -5.40
N TYR A 120 -18.03 -10.29 -6.44
CA TYR A 120 -18.06 -8.84 -6.45
C TYR A 120 -19.30 -8.31 -7.15
N GLU A 121 -19.71 -7.12 -6.77
CA GLU A 121 -20.81 -6.36 -7.37
C GLU A 121 -20.36 -4.93 -7.65
N VAL A 122 -20.88 -4.33 -8.71
CA VAL A 122 -20.60 -2.96 -9.11
C VAL A 122 -21.92 -2.22 -9.19
N ASP A 123 -21.99 -1.04 -8.58
CA ASP A 123 -23.12 -0.12 -8.68
C ASP A 123 -22.76 1.06 -9.60
N GLY A 124 -22.90 0.82 -10.91
CA GLY A 124 -22.52 1.78 -11.95
C GLY A 124 -21.06 2.22 -11.81
N ASP A 125 -20.82 3.53 -11.83
CA ASP A 125 -19.50 4.13 -11.60
C ASP A 125 -19.33 4.63 -10.15
N THR A 126 -20.24 4.28 -9.23
CA THR A 126 -20.31 4.86 -7.87
C THR A 126 -19.56 4.02 -6.84
N SER A 127 -19.73 2.70 -6.90
CA SER A 127 -19.11 1.81 -5.92
C SER A 127 -18.83 0.42 -6.47
N ILE A 128 -17.86 -0.26 -5.87
CA ILE A 128 -17.59 -1.68 -6.05
C ILE A 128 -17.58 -2.37 -4.69
N THR A 129 -18.28 -3.49 -4.57
CA THR A 129 -18.30 -4.31 -3.36
C THR A 129 -17.64 -5.66 -3.61
N PHE A 130 -16.61 -5.98 -2.82
CA PHE A 130 -15.94 -7.27 -2.80
C PHE A 130 -16.46 -8.11 -1.63
N ARG A 131 -16.78 -9.38 -1.86
CA ARG A 131 -17.26 -10.29 -0.81
C ARG A 131 -16.53 -11.62 -0.82
N TRP A 132 -16.31 -12.13 0.39
CA TRP A 132 -15.82 -13.46 0.66
C TRP A 132 -16.78 -14.18 1.60
N THR A 133 -17.06 -15.45 1.30
CA THR A 133 -17.88 -16.34 2.14
C THR A 133 -17.16 -17.67 2.30
N ALA A 134 -16.94 -18.10 3.55
CA ALA A 134 -16.37 -19.42 3.81
C ALA A 134 -17.23 -20.54 3.20
N ALA A 135 -16.61 -21.67 2.84
CA ALA A 135 -17.30 -22.77 2.16
C ALA A 135 -18.49 -23.36 2.96
N ASP A 136 -18.44 -23.28 4.29
CA ASP A 136 -19.51 -23.70 5.20
C ASP A 136 -20.51 -22.56 5.52
N GLY A 137 -20.29 -21.36 4.98
CA GLY A 137 -21.08 -20.16 5.23
C GLY A 137 -20.91 -19.55 6.63
N ALA A 138 -20.00 -20.06 7.48
CA ALA A 138 -19.88 -19.66 8.88
C ALA A 138 -19.27 -18.26 9.07
N SER A 139 -18.50 -17.78 8.09
CA SER A 139 -17.89 -16.45 8.12
C SER A 139 -17.98 -15.76 6.78
N THR A 140 -18.26 -14.46 6.79
CA THR A 140 -18.27 -13.61 5.61
C THR A 140 -17.46 -12.33 5.86
N ALA A 141 -16.94 -11.75 4.79
CA ALA A 141 -16.32 -10.42 4.79
C ALA A 141 -16.79 -9.64 3.56
N ALA A 142 -17.03 -8.35 3.72
CA ALA A 142 -17.37 -7.46 2.62
C ALA A 142 -16.60 -6.14 2.74
N LEU A 143 -16.15 -5.63 1.58
CA LEU A 143 -15.57 -4.30 1.43
C LEU A 143 -16.31 -3.59 0.31
N THR A 144 -17.00 -2.50 0.64
CA THR A 144 -17.53 -1.56 -0.36
C THR A 144 -16.55 -0.41 -0.50
N PHE A 145 -16.06 -0.20 -1.71
CA PHE A 145 -15.15 0.88 -2.07
C PHE A 145 -15.88 1.89 -2.97
N GLU A 146 -15.86 3.14 -2.55
CA GLU A 146 -16.38 4.30 -3.27
C GLU A 146 -15.16 5.13 -3.72
N PRO A 147 -14.83 5.16 -5.03
CA PRO A 147 -13.64 5.82 -5.57
C PRO A 147 -13.58 7.34 -5.39
#